data_AF-A0A9X6IKC3-F1
#
_entry.id   AF-A0A9X6IKC3-F1
#
_cell.length_a   1.000
_cell.length_b   1.000
_cell.length_c   1.000
_cell.angle_alpha   90.00
_cell.angle_beta   90.00
_cell.angle_gamma   90.00
#
_symmetry.space_group_name_H-M   'P 1'
#
loop_
_entity.id
_entity.type
_entity.pdbx_description
1 polymer ?
#
loop_
_entity_poly.entity_id
_entity_poly.type
_entity_poly.pdbx_seq_one_letter_code
_entity_poly.pdbx_strand_id
1 'polypeptide(L)'
;MREIAKKVQMIRLQEEHSRRKADAEQYSAKRCKIERESIKLEKHRVKKRTQKFQTTEEKWDTKCKKAVQLFNQGEEYPTIAKKLRCNVSSLYRELKKRGTLQIPKQVSVSKSLKSPTTSAQTKKTNFERYKEYYMYK
;
A
#
# COMPACT_ATOMS: atom_id res chain seq x y z
N MET A 1 40.91 62.76 -29.03
CA MET A 1 40.92 61.43 -29.68
C MET A 1 41.37 60.28 -28.77
N ARG A 2 42.54 60.34 -28.10
CA ARG A 2 43.11 59.21 -27.32
C ARG A 2 42.26 58.77 -26.11
N GLU A 3 41.68 59.71 -25.37
CA GLU A 3 40.82 59.42 -24.21
C GLU A 3 39.45 58.82 -24.60
N ILE A 4 38.94 59.17 -25.78
CA ILE A 4 37.70 58.59 -26.32
C ILE A 4 37.95 57.11 -26.66
N ALA A 5 39.09 56.78 -27.26
CA ALA A 5 39.45 55.41 -27.59
C ALA A 5 39.56 54.52 -26.33
N LYS A 6 40.17 55.02 -25.25
CA LYS A 6 40.25 54.31 -23.96
C LYS A 6 38.86 54.05 -23.35
N LYS A 7 37.95 55.04 -23.41
CA LYS A 7 36.57 54.89 -22.92
C LYS A 7 35.80 53.85 -23.73
N VAL A 8 35.94 53.84 -25.06
CA VAL A 8 35.31 52.83 -25.93
C VAL A 8 35.84 51.43 -25.62
N GLN A 9 37.15 51.28 -25.41
CA GLN A 9 37.75 50.00 -25.02
C GLN A 9 37.25 49.51 -23.65
N MET A 10 37.12 50.43 -22.67
CA MET A 10 36.57 50.13 -21.36
C MET A 10 35.12 49.62 -21.42
N ILE A 11 34.28 50.29 -22.21
CA ILE A 11 32.87 49.87 -22.41
C ILE A 11 32.80 48.46 -22.99
N ARG A 12 33.60 48.16 -24.03
CA ARG A 12 33.65 46.82 -24.64
C ARG A 12 34.05 45.74 -23.64
N LEU A 13 35.06 46.01 -22.81
CA LEU A 13 35.50 45.06 -21.77
C LEU A 13 34.41 44.84 -20.71
N GLN A 14 33.68 45.89 -20.32
CA GLN A 14 32.59 45.80 -19.38
C GLN A 14 31.41 44.99 -19.94
N GLU A 15 31.07 45.19 -21.22
CA GLU A 15 30.05 44.42 -21.93
C GLU A 15 30.42 42.93 -22.01
N GLU A 16 31.66 42.60 -22.38
CA GLU A 16 32.13 41.20 -22.41
C GLU A 16 32.06 40.54 -21.04
N HIS A 17 32.50 41.23 -20.00
CA HIS A 17 32.44 40.72 -18.63
C HIS A 17 30.99 40.48 -18.17
N SER A 18 30.08 41.38 -18.54
CA SER A 18 28.65 41.25 -18.25
C SER A 18 28.02 40.07 -18.99
N ARG A 19 28.39 39.84 -20.26
CA ARG A 19 27.97 38.67 -21.04
C ARG A 19 28.44 37.36 -20.39
N ARG A 20 29.73 37.26 -20.02
CA ARG A 20 30.27 36.06 -19.35
C ARG A 20 29.57 35.76 -18.03
N LYS A 21 29.21 36.80 -17.26
CA LYS A 21 28.41 36.63 -16.04
C LYS A 21 27.01 36.09 -16.33
N ALA A 22 26.32 36.66 -17.32
CA ALA A 22 25.00 36.20 -17.73
C ALA A 22 25.03 34.74 -18.22
N ASP A 23 26.06 34.34 -18.97
CA ASP A 23 26.23 32.96 -19.43
C ASP A 23 26.47 31.99 -18.26
N ALA A 24 27.30 32.38 -17.29
CA ALA A 24 27.56 31.60 -16.08
C ALA A 24 26.30 31.44 -15.22
N GLU A 25 25.49 32.49 -15.08
CA GLU A 25 24.19 32.45 -14.41
C GLU A 25 23.19 31.56 -15.15
N GLN A 26 23.18 31.61 -16.48
CA GLN A 26 22.32 30.75 -17.27
C GLN A 26 22.72 29.27 -17.13
N TYR A 27 24.02 28.98 -17.11
CA TYR A 27 24.54 27.64 -16.89
C TYR A 27 24.21 27.12 -15.48
N SER A 28 24.38 27.94 -14.45
CA SER A 28 24.04 27.56 -13.07
C SER A 28 22.54 27.31 -12.92
N ALA A 29 21.69 28.13 -13.53
CA ALA A 29 20.24 27.94 -13.54
C ALA A 29 19.84 26.63 -14.23
N LYS A 30 20.46 26.30 -15.38
CA LYS A 30 20.24 25.02 -16.08
C LYS A 30 20.63 23.84 -15.20
N ARG A 31 21.79 23.90 -14.53
CA ARG A 31 22.26 22.86 -13.62
C ARG A 31 21.30 22.66 -12.45
N CYS A 32 20.85 23.73 -11.80
CA CYS A 32 19.86 23.65 -10.72
C CYS A 32 18.53 23.03 -11.18
N LYS A 33 18.10 23.29 -12.42
CA LYS A 33 16.89 22.65 -12.98
C LYS A 33 17.07 21.13 -13.14
N ILE A 34 18.21 20.70 -13.68
CA ILE A 34 18.55 19.27 -13.83
C ILE A 34 18.61 18.56 -12.47
N GLU A 35 19.23 19.19 -11.47
CA GLU A 35 19.31 18.63 -10.11
C GLU A 35 17.92 18.46 -9.49
N ARG A 36 17.04 19.47 -9.62
CA ARG A 36 15.65 19.39 -9.15
C ARG A 36 14.88 18.26 -9.84
N GLU A 37 15.02 18.12 -11.15
CA GLU A 37 14.39 17.03 -11.92
C GLU A 37 14.93 15.66 -11.50
N SER A 38 16.24 15.54 -11.29
CA SER A 38 16.89 14.31 -10.82
C SER A 38 16.36 13.87 -9.45
N ILE A 39 16.26 14.81 -8.50
CA ILE A 39 15.67 14.54 -7.16
C ILE A 39 14.22 14.09 -7.30
N LYS A 40 13.43 14.73 -8.18
CA LYS A 40 12.03 14.36 -8.41
C LYS A 40 11.89 12.96 -8.98
N LEU A 41 12.73 12.60 -9.96
CA LEU A 41 12.76 11.27 -10.55
C LEU A 41 13.15 10.20 -9.53
N GLU A 42 14.17 10.45 -8.70
CA GLU A 42 14.60 9.49 -7.67
C GLU A 42 13.49 9.24 -6.64
N LYS A 43 12.83 10.29 -6.15
CA LYS A 43 11.65 10.15 -5.26
C LYS A 43 10.57 9.29 -5.90
N HIS A 44 10.31 9.44 -7.19
CA HIS A 44 9.31 8.64 -7.90
C HIS A 44 9.75 7.18 -8.10
N ARG A 45 11.05 6.93 -8.35
CA ARG A 45 11.62 5.58 -8.43
C ARG A 45 11.54 4.85 -7.10
N VAL A 46 11.90 5.51 -5.99
CA VAL A 46 11.80 4.95 -4.63
C VAL A 46 10.34 4.61 -4.31
N LYS A 47 9.39 5.53 -4.55
CA LYS A 47 7.95 5.29 -4.36
C LYS A 47 7.44 4.12 -5.21
N LYS A 48 7.83 4.03 -6.48
CA LYS A 48 7.46 2.90 -7.35
C LYS A 48 8.05 1.59 -6.85
N ARG A 49 9.29 1.59 -6.35
CA ARG A 49 9.93 0.41 -5.75
C ARG A 49 9.20 -0.03 -4.48
N THR A 50 8.90 0.88 -3.56
CA THR A 50 8.16 0.55 -2.33
C THR A 50 6.73 0.10 -2.63
N GLN A 51 6.04 0.71 -3.61
CA GLN A 51 4.71 0.25 -4.03
C GLN A 51 4.74 -1.12 -4.74
N LYS A 52 5.77 -1.38 -5.55
CA LYS A 52 5.98 -2.70 -6.19
C LYS A 52 6.40 -3.76 -5.17
N PHE A 53 7.06 -3.34 -4.10
CA PHE A 53 7.48 -4.15 -2.95
C PHE A 53 6.47 -4.06 -1.80
N GLN A 54 5.18 -3.82 -2.07
CA GLN A 54 4.17 -4.32 -1.15
C GLN A 54 4.32 -5.84 -1.13
N THR A 55 5.07 -6.31 -0.13
CA THR A 55 5.35 -7.73 0.03
C THR A 55 4.02 -8.47 0.07
N THR A 56 4.04 -9.71 -0.39
CA THR A 56 2.87 -10.59 -0.29
C THR A 56 2.30 -10.56 1.14
N GLU A 57 3.16 -10.38 2.14
CA GLU A 57 2.81 -10.19 3.55
C GLU A 57 1.99 -8.91 3.83
N GLU A 58 2.39 -7.72 3.37
CA GLU A 58 1.61 -6.49 3.56
C GLU A 58 0.21 -6.55 2.92
N LYS A 59 0.13 -7.19 1.75
CA LYS A 59 -1.17 -7.44 1.08
C LYS A 59 -2.05 -8.34 1.94
N TRP A 60 -1.46 -9.35 2.57
CA TRP A 60 -2.18 -10.23 3.48
C TRP A 60 -2.54 -9.55 4.80
N ASP A 61 -1.70 -8.68 5.35
CA ASP A 61 -2.01 -7.89 6.55
C ASP A 61 -3.28 -7.07 6.32
N THR A 62 -3.37 -6.41 5.16
CA THR A 62 -4.55 -5.63 4.80
C THR A 62 -5.79 -6.50 4.64
N LYS A 63 -5.66 -7.69 4.03
CA LYS A 63 -6.76 -8.65 3.89
C LYS A 63 -7.21 -9.22 5.23
N CYS A 64 -6.29 -9.59 6.11
CA CYS A 64 -6.57 -10.10 7.45
C CYS A 64 -7.27 -9.05 8.31
N LYS A 65 -6.83 -7.78 8.28
CA LYS A 65 -7.52 -6.67 8.96
C LYS A 65 -8.97 -6.52 8.51
N LYS A 66 -9.21 -6.55 7.19
CA LYS A 66 -10.57 -6.51 6.63
C LYS A 66 -11.40 -7.74 7.01
N ALA A 67 -10.79 -8.92 7.00
CA ALA A 67 -11.46 -10.15 7.39
C ALA A 67 -11.92 -10.10 8.86
N VAL A 68 -11.09 -9.58 9.77
CA VAL A 68 -11.45 -9.37 11.17
C VAL A 68 -12.61 -8.38 11.31
N GLN A 69 -12.63 -7.29 10.55
CA GLN A 69 -13.74 -6.34 10.57
C GLN A 69 -15.06 -6.97 10.12
N LEU A 70 -15.07 -7.71 9.01
CA LEU A 70 -16.26 -8.40 8.50
C LEU A 70 -16.72 -9.50 9.46
N PHE A 71 -15.77 -10.18 10.10
CA PHE A 71 -16.08 -11.18 11.11
C PHE A 71 -16.76 -10.55 12.34
N ASN A 72 -16.27 -9.40 12.80
CA ASN A 72 -16.90 -8.64 13.88
C ASN A 72 -18.31 -8.15 13.53
N GLN A 73 -18.63 -8.00 12.23
CA GLN A 73 -19.97 -7.69 11.74
C GLN A 73 -20.91 -8.91 11.70
N GLY A 74 -20.41 -10.10 12.08
CA GLY A 74 -21.18 -11.34 12.11
C GLY A 74 -21.05 -12.21 10.86
N GLU A 75 -20.15 -11.89 9.93
CA GLU A 75 -19.91 -12.73 8.76
C GLU A 75 -18.98 -13.90 9.03
N GLU A 76 -19.29 -15.07 8.47
CA GLU A 76 -18.41 -16.23 8.55
C GLU A 76 -17.22 -16.13 7.57
N TYR A 77 -16.08 -16.72 7.96
CA TYR A 77 -14.86 -16.73 7.14
C TYR A 77 -15.04 -17.26 5.69
N PRO A 78 -15.88 -18.28 5.40
CA PRO A 78 -16.13 -18.69 4.02
C PRO A 78 -16.77 -17.59 3.16
N THR A 79 -17.67 -16.80 3.73
CA THR A 79 -18.32 -15.66 3.05
C THR A 79 -17.34 -14.51 2.88
N ILE A 80 -16.56 -14.21 3.91
CA ILE A 80 -15.50 -13.21 3.89
C ILE A 80 -14.45 -13.53 2.82
N ALA A 81 -14.02 -14.79 2.71
CA ALA A 81 -13.04 -15.23 1.73
C ALA A 81 -13.54 -15.01 0.29
N LYS A 82 -14.84 -15.28 0.03
CA LYS A 82 -15.48 -14.98 -1.25
C LYS A 82 -15.48 -13.47 -1.54
N LYS A 83 -15.84 -12.64 -0.55
CA LYS A 83 -15.82 -11.17 -0.69
C LYS A 83 -14.43 -10.61 -0.95
N LEU A 84 -13.41 -11.15 -0.27
CA LEU A 84 -12.01 -10.76 -0.43
C LEU A 84 -11.30 -11.44 -1.61
N ARG A 85 -12.03 -12.26 -2.39
CA ARG A 85 -11.53 -13.06 -3.52
C ARG A 85 -10.25 -13.84 -3.15
N CYS A 86 -10.24 -14.47 -1.98
CA CYS A 86 -9.15 -15.31 -1.52
C CYS A 86 -9.64 -16.72 -1.18
N ASN A 87 -8.74 -17.70 -1.21
CA ASN A 87 -9.09 -19.04 -0.79
C ASN A 87 -9.28 -19.07 0.74
N VAL A 88 -10.32 -19.77 1.20
CA VAL A 88 -10.66 -19.94 2.62
C VAL A 88 -9.46 -20.50 3.38
N SER A 89 -8.81 -21.54 2.84
CA SER A 89 -7.64 -22.19 3.43
C SER A 89 -6.47 -21.22 3.63
N SER A 90 -6.21 -20.37 2.63
CA SER A 90 -5.16 -19.36 2.71
C SER A 90 -5.51 -18.31 3.76
N LEU A 91 -6.75 -17.82 3.79
CA LEU A 91 -7.20 -16.85 4.78
C LEU A 91 -7.03 -17.36 6.22
N TYR A 92 -7.43 -18.60 6.49
CA TYR A 92 -7.25 -19.21 7.82
C TYR A 92 -5.78 -19.33 8.22
N ARG A 93 -4.92 -19.82 7.32
CA ARG A 93 -3.49 -19.97 7.61
C ARG A 93 -2.81 -18.63 7.89
N GLU A 94 -3.18 -17.62 7.12
CA GLU A 94 -2.67 -16.25 7.25
C GLU A 94 -3.18 -15.55 8.52
N LEU A 95 -4.43 -15.82 8.94
CA LEU A 95 -4.96 -15.35 10.24
C LEU A 95 -4.33 -16.08 11.42
N LYS A 96 -4.11 -17.40 11.32
CA LYS A 96 -3.42 -18.23 12.33
C LYS A 96 -1.98 -17.77 12.52
N LYS A 97 -1.22 -17.57 11.42
CA LYS A 97 0.16 -17.05 11.45
C LYS A 97 0.26 -15.72 12.22
N ARG A 98 -0.76 -14.86 12.10
CA ARG A 98 -0.81 -13.53 12.72
C ARG A 98 -1.47 -13.47 14.09
N GLY A 99 -1.98 -14.59 14.61
CA GLY A 99 -2.72 -14.63 15.88
C GLY A 99 -4.03 -13.82 15.89
N THR A 100 -4.56 -13.45 14.72
CA THR A 100 -5.79 -12.62 14.60
C THR A 100 -7.04 -13.45 14.31
N LEU A 101 -6.90 -14.78 14.33
CA LEU A 101 -8.01 -15.67 14.09
C LEU A 101 -8.98 -15.65 15.28
N GLN A 102 -10.17 -15.12 15.04
CA GLN A 102 -11.25 -15.16 16.01
C GLN A 102 -12.12 -16.40 15.79
N ILE A 103 -12.49 -17.05 16.87
CA ILE A 103 -13.45 -18.16 16.87
C ILE A 103 -14.86 -17.54 16.88
N PRO A 104 -15.81 -17.99 16.05
CA PRO A 104 -17.20 -17.59 16.14
C PRO A 104 -17.68 -17.88 17.54
N LYS A 105 -17.92 -16.81 18.29
CA LYS A 105 -18.75 -16.90 19.48
C LYS A 105 -20.14 -17.17 18.91
N GLN A 106 -20.66 -18.37 19.19
CA GLN A 106 -22.06 -18.72 18.91
C GLN A 106 -22.90 -17.52 19.34
N VAL A 107 -23.44 -16.77 18.37
CA VAL A 107 -24.42 -15.74 18.68
C VAL A 107 -25.62 -16.52 19.12
N SER A 108 -25.84 -16.56 20.43
CA SER A 108 -27.05 -17.08 21.04
C SER A 108 -28.22 -16.30 20.44
N VAL A 109 -28.83 -16.86 19.39
CA VAL A 109 -30.14 -16.46 18.91
C VAL A 109 -31.12 -16.91 19.99
N SER A 110 -31.28 -16.07 20.99
CA SER A 110 -32.37 -16.17 21.94
C SER A 110 -33.65 -15.89 21.15
N LYS A 111 -34.42 -16.93 20.81
CA LYS A 111 -35.89 -16.95 20.94
C LYS A 111 -36.54 -18.27 20.51
N SER A 112 -37.34 -18.76 21.48
CA SER A 112 -38.54 -19.60 21.43
C SER A 112 -38.46 -21.06 20.96
N LEU A 113 -38.57 -21.94 21.98
CA LEU A 113 -39.31 -23.20 22.05
C LEU A 113 -40.09 -23.60 20.79
N LYS A 114 -39.67 -24.71 20.17
CA LYS A 114 -40.47 -25.94 19.97
C LYS A 114 -39.63 -26.97 19.20
N SER A 115 -39.46 -28.15 19.78
CA SER A 115 -39.10 -29.38 19.04
C SER A 115 -40.37 -29.95 18.38
N PRO A 116 -40.24 -30.72 17.28
CA PRO A 116 -40.06 -32.17 17.45
C PRO A 116 -39.00 -32.81 16.53
N THR A 117 -38.52 -33.95 17.03
CA THR A 117 -37.67 -34.99 16.47
C THR A 117 -37.92 -35.35 15.01
N THR A 118 -36.86 -35.44 14.19
CA THR A 118 -36.58 -36.57 13.28
C THR A 118 -35.19 -36.44 12.64
N SER A 119 -34.54 -37.59 12.52
CA SER A 119 -33.24 -37.86 11.91
C SER A 119 -32.99 -37.09 10.59
N ALA A 120 -31.96 -36.24 10.59
CA ALA A 120 -31.21 -35.90 9.40
C ALA A 120 -29.77 -35.63 9.84
N GLN A 121 -28.79 -36.29 9.21
CA GLN A 121 -27.39 -35.93 9.39
C GLN A 121 -27.24 -34.45 9.09
N THR A 122 -27.17 -33.62 10.13
CA THR A 122 -26.98 -32.19 10.01
C THR A 122 -25.63 -32.01 9.35
N LYS A 123 -25.64 -31.62 8.07
CA LYS A 123 -24.42 -31.28 7.34
C LYS A 123 -23.68 -30.28 8.22
N LYS A 124 -22.54 -30.67 8.80
CA LYS A 124 -21.66 -29.79 9.58
C LYS A 124 -21.61 -28.46 8.84
N THR A 125 -21.82 -27.35 9.56
CA THR A 125 -21.69 -26.03 8.95
C THR A 125 -20.34 -25.96 8.26
N ASN A 126 -20.23 -25.21 7.16
CA ASN A 126 -18.95 -25.06 6.47
C ASN A 126 -17.88 -24.60 7.49
N PHE A 127 -18.27 -23.80 8.49
CA PHE A 127 -17.39 -23.44 9.59
C PHE A 127 -16.92 -24.64 10.43
N GLU A 128 -17.79 -25.54 10.91
CA GLU A 128 -17.39 -26.75 11.67
C GLU A 128 -16.39 -27.62 10.91
N ARG A 129 -16.62 -27.83 9.61
CA ARG A 129 -15.73 -28.66 8.77
C ARG A 129 -14.32 -28.05 8.68
N TYR A 130 -14.22 -26.73 8.56
CA TYR A 130 -12.93 -26.04 8.50
C TYR A 130 -12.27 -25.89 9.88
N LYS A 131 -13.06 -25.76 10.95
CA LYS A 131 -12.57 -25.74 12.34
C LYS A 131 -11.79 -27.01 12.67
N GLU A 132 -12.35 -28.18 12.32
CA GLU A 132 -11.71 -29.48 12.56
C GLU A 132 -10.39 -29.65 11.80
N TYR A 133 -10.33 -29.19 10.53
CA TYR A 133 -9.15 -29.37 9.68
C TYR A 133 -8.00 -28.38 9.97
N TYR A 134 -8.29 -27.14 10.36
CA TYR A 134 -7.27 -26.09 10.50
C TYR A 134 -6.91 -25.71 11.95
N MET A 135 -7.77 -26.02 12.94
CA MET A 135 -7.54 -25.62 14.34
C MET A 135 -6.89 -26.71 15.21
N TYR A 136 -7.15 -28.00 14.93
CA TYR A 136 -6.76 -29.11 15.81
C TYR A 136 -5.60 -29.97 15.28
N LYS A 137 -4.88 -29.48 14.27
CA LYS A 137 -3.51 -29.89 13.94
C LYS A 137 -2.53 -28.77 14.29
#